data_AF-U9VPC9-F1
#
_entry.id   AF-U9VPC9-F1
#
_cell.length_a   1.000
_cell.length_b   1.000
_cell.length_c   1.000
_cell.angle_alpha   90.00
_cell.angle_beta   90.00
_cell.angle_gamma   90.00
#
_symmetry.space_group_name_H-M   'P 1'
#
loop_
_entity.id
_entity.type
_entity.pdbx_description
1 polymer ?
#
loop_
_entity_poly.entity_id
_entity_poly.type
_entity_poly.pdbx_seq_one_letter_code
_entity_poly.pdbx_strand_id
1 'polypeptide(L)' 'MDRSKIVAIITGAISLVLAIAYLLLVQLLDFRGEMVPAPIGSLGQVLATLGMS' A
#
# COMPACT_ATOMS: atom_id res chain seq x y z
N MET A 1 9.44 25.26 31.99
CA MET A 1 8.43 24.83 30.99
C MET A 1 7.39 24.01 31.72
N ASP A 2 6.12 24.39 31.66
CA ASP A 2 5.07 23.69 32.41
C ASP A 2 4.98 22.23 31.96
N ARG A 3 4.80 21.31 32.91
CA ARG A 3 4.73 19.86 32.62
C ARG A 3 3.70 19.54 31.54
N SER A 4 2.59 20.29 31.52
CA SER A 4 1.55 20.20 30.50
C SER A 4 2.05 20.49 29.07
N LYS A 5 2.89 21.52 28.89
CA LYS A 5 3.48 21.84 27.57
C LYS A 5 4.42 20.75 27.08
N ILE A 6 5.24 20.20 27.98
CA ILE A 6 6.17 19.12 27.62
C ILE A 6 5.41 17.89 27.16
N VAL A 7 4.36 17.50 27.90
CA VAL A 7 3.51 16.36 27.53
C VAL A 7 2.81 16.60 26.20
N ALA A 8 2.26 17.80 25.96
CA ALA A 8 1.61 18.13 24.70
C ALA A 8 2.56 18.00 23.50
N ILE A 9 3.80 18.49 23.64
CA ILE A 9 4.82 18.39 22.59
C ILE A 9 5.22 16.94 22.35
N ILE A 10 5.45 16.16 23.41
CA ILE A 10 5.83 14.74 23.28
C ILE A 10 4.71 13.94 22.60
N THR A 11 3.47 14.12 23.01
CA THR A 11 2.33 13.44 22.37
C THR A 11 2.19 13.81 20.90
N GLY A 12 2.38 15.09 20.55
CA GLY A 12 2.41 15.55 19.16
C GLY A 12 3.58 14.99 18.35
N ALA A 13 4.75 14.84 18.96
CA ALA A 13 5.90 14.21 18.31
C ALA A 13 5.66 12.71 18.07
N ILE A 14 5.10 12.00 19.05
CA ILE A 14 4.75 10.58 18.92
C ILE A 14 3.72 10.37 17.80
N SER A 15 2.66 11.19 17.75
CA SER A 15 1.66 11.06 16.68
C SER A 15 2.25 11.33 15.30
N LEU A 16 3.17 12.28 15.17
CA LEU A 16 3.87 12.55 13.92
C LEU A 16 4.75 11.36 13.50
N VAL A 17 5.52 10.78 14.42
CA VAL A 17 6.35 9.60 14.14
C VAL A 17 5.48 8.42 13.71
N LEU A 18 4.36 8.17 14.39
CA LEU A 18 3.42 7.11 14.02
C LEU A 18 2.80 7.34 12.63
N ALA A 19 2.44 8.58 12.29
CA ALA A 19 1.90 8.92 10.97
C ALA A 19 2.93 8.63 9.87
N ILE A 20 4.18 9.04 10.06
CA ILE A 20 5.27 8.79 9.11
C ILE A 20 5.52 7.28 8.99
N ALA A 21 5.60 6.56 10.12
CA ALA A 21 5.80 5.11 10.12
C ALA A 21 4.67 4.38 9.37
N TYR A 22 3.41 4.80 9.55
CA TYR A 22 2.27 4.25 8.81
C TYR A 22 2.41 4.46 7.30
N LEU A 23 2.76 5.67 6.85
CA LEU A 23 2.95 5.95 5.42
C LEU A 23 4.07 5.11 4.81
N LEU A 24 5.19 4.98 5.52
CA LEU A 24 6.31 4.13 5.08
C LEU A 24 5.91 2.64 5.02
N LEU A 25 5.11 2.18 5.98
CA LEU A 25 4.60 0.80 6.00
C LEU A 25 3.68 0.55 4.81
N VAL A 26 2.71 1.44 4.56
CA VAL A 26 1.82 1.35 3.39
C VAL A 26 2.64 1.35 2.10
N GLN A 27 3.63 2.23 1.98
CA GLN A 27 4.51 2.29 0.83
C GLN A 27 5.28 0.98 0.61
N LEU A 28 5.83 0.41 1.69
CA LEU A 28 6.51 -0.89 1.64
C LEU A 28 5.58 -2.02 1.22
N LEU A 29 4.36 -2.01 1.75
CA LEU A 29 3.34 -2.97 1.40
C LEU A 29 2.86 -2.80 -0.04
N ASP A 30 2.83 -1.59 -0.59
CA ASP A 30 2.43 -1.34 -1.97
C ASP A 30 3.53 -1.71 -2.97
N PHE A 31 4.80 -1.75 -2.53
CA PHE A 31 5.90 -2.32 -3.31
C PHE A 31 5.78 -3.83 -3.57
N ARG A 32 4.71 -4.51 -3.12
CA ARG A 32 4.43 -5.94 -3.35
C ARG A 32 4.14 -6.34 -4.81
N GLY A 33 4.45 -5.47 -5.76
CA GLY A 33 4.40 -5.75 -7.19
C GLY A 33 3.24 -5.05 -7.87
N GLU A 34 3.46 -4.66 -9.12
CA GLU A 34 2.41 -4.10 -9.96
C GLU A 34 1.21 -5.04 -9.99
N MET A 35 0.01 -4.46 -9.91
CA MET A 35 -1.21 -5.16 -10.26
C MET A 35 -1.07 -5.58 -11.72
N VAL A 36 -0.62 -6.82 -11.94
CA VAL A 36 -0.60 -7.39 -13.28
C VAL A 36 -2.06 -7.39 -13.74
N PRO A 37 -2.39 -6.73 -14.87
CA PRO A 37 -3.76 -6.68 -15.34
C PRO A 37 -4.24 -8.12 -15.47
N ALA A 38 -5.45 -8.39 -14.95
CA ALA A 38 -6.07 -9.69 -15.09
C ALA A 38 -5.95 -10.11 -16.56
N PRO A 39 -5.47 -11.32 -16.87
CA PRO A 39 -5.19 -11.72 -18.24
C PRO A 39 -6.41 -11.47 -19.12
N ILE A 40 -6.35 -10.47 -20.00
CA ILE A 40 -7.41 -10.14 -20.97
C ILE A 40 -7.55 -11.21 -22.08
N GLY A 41 -6.90 -12.36 -21.92
CA GLY A 41 -6.79 -13.39 -22.93
C GLY A 41 -7.10 -14.81 -22.47
N SER A 42 -7.69 -15.04 -21.27
CA SER A 42 -8.03 -16.43 -20.89
C SER A 42 -9.07 -17.04 -21.84
N LEU A 43 -10.04 -16.25 -22.34
CA LEU A 43 -11.00 -16.71 -23.34
C LEU A 43 -10.39 -16.82 -24.75
N GLY A 44 -9.58 -15.84 -25.17
CA GLY A 44 -8.95 -15.84 -26.50
C GLY A 44 -7.91 -16.95 -26.68
N GLN A 45 -7.12 -17.23 -25.63
CA GLN A 45 -6.13 -18.29 -25.64
C GLN A 45 -6.78 -19.67 -25.59
N VAL A 46 -7.86 -19.85 -24.82
CA VAL A 46 -8.65 -21.09 -24.82
C VAL A 46 -9.30 -21.33 -26.19
N LEU A 47 -9.94 -20.34 -26.79
CA LEU A 47 -10.57 -20.47 -28.12
C LEU A 47 -9.55 -20.78 -29.23
N ALA A 48 -8.36 -20.16 -29.19
CA ALA A 48 -7.26 -20.45 -30.10
C ALA A 48 -6.68 -21.87 -29.91
N THR A 49 -6.56 -22.35 -28.67
CA THR A 49 -6.13 -23.74 -28.39
C THR A 49 -7.20 -24.79 -28.73
N LEU A 50 -8.48 -24.42 -28.69
CA LEU A 50 -9.59 -25.27 -29.09
C LEU A 50 -9.84 -25.27 -30.60
N GLY A 51 -9.04 -24.54 -31.39
CA GLY A 51 -9.16 -24.49 -32.85
C GLY A 51 -10.49 -23.91 -33.34
N MET A 52 -11.19 -23.16 -32.50
CA MET A 52 -12.48 -22.56 -32.84
C MET A 52 -12.24 -21.18 -33.46
N SER A 53 -11.75 -21.19 -34.71
CA SER A 53 -11.75 -20.02 -35.61
C SER A 53 -13.01 -19.96 -36.45
#